data_AF-Q5KSC7-F1
#
_entry.id   AF-Q5KSC7-F1
#
_cell.length_a   1.000
_cell.length_b   1.000
_cell.length_c   1.000
_cell.angle_alpha   90.00
_cell.angle_beta   90.00
_cell.angle_gamma   90.00
#
_symmetry.space_group_name_H-M   'P 1'
#
loop_
_entity.id
_entity.type
_entity.pdbx_description
1 polymer ?
#
loop_
_entity_poly.entity_id
_entity_poly.type
_entity_poly.pdbx_seq_one_letter_code
_entity_poly.pdbx_strand_id
1 'polypeptide(L)'
;TKGYCALFSHAFKELKQRLKTLLKHNIVYTDGLRADEVASRVRASGEFKHIIENDLAQQDRQTDHQIIQFEMHLYKQLGMHEGMVNLWKNCHHHWRYKAATAMGIRDAMRLTGQATTALGNVITNLLVHRKLIS
;
A
#
# COMPACT_ATOMS: atom_id res chain seq x y z
N THR A 1 -5.69 0.37 20.20
CA THR A 1 -5.24 0.41 18.78
C THR A 1 -4.09 -0.55 18.46
N LYS A 2 -3.12 -0.81 19.36
CA LYS A 2 -1.97 -1.71 19.06
C LYS A 2 -2.32 -3.18 18.80
N GLY A 3 -3.33 -3.75 19.48
CA GLY A 3 -3.72 -5.17 19.33
C GLY A 3 -4.31 -5.51 17.95
N TYR A 4 -5.13 -4.63 17.38
CA TYR A 4 -5.67 -4.82 16.03
C TYR A 4 -4.55 -4.81 14.98
N CYS A 5 -3.60 -3.89 15.08
CA CYS A 5 -2.45 -3.83 14.17
C CYS A 5 -1.61 -5.13 14.22
N ALA A 6 -1.46 -5.76 15.39
CA ALA A 6 -0.75 -7.03 15.51
C ALA A 6 -1.48 -8.17 14.77
N LEU A 7 -2.80 -8.25 14.92
CA LEU A 7 -3.63 -9.27 14.24
C LEU A 7 -3.54 -9.15 12.71
N PHE A 8 -3.57 -7.91 12.22
CA PHE A 8 -3.47 -7.62 10.80
C PHE A 8 -2.04 -7.74 10.25
N SER A 9 -1.01 -7.56 11.08
CA SER A 9 0.39 -7.56 10.62
C SER A 9 0.81 -8.88 9.94
N HIS A 10 0.34 -10.02 10.45
CA HIS A 10 0.63 -11.33 9.85
C HIS A 10 -0.07 -11.50 8.50
N ALA A 11 -1.36 -11.16 8.43
CA ALA A 11 -2.11 -11.20 7.18
C ALA A 11 -1.48 -10.30 6.11
N PHE A 12 -1.09 -9.06 6.47
CA PHE A 12 -0.47 -8.14 5.51
C PHE A 12 0.93 -8.57 5.08
N LYS A 13 1.72 -9.21 5.96
CA LYS A 13 3.01 -9.80 5.56
C LYS A 13 2.82 -10.89 4.51
N GLU A 14 1.82 -11.75 4.68
CA GLU A 14 1.53 -12.81 3.71
C GLU A 14 0.99 -12.25 2.40
N LEU A 15 0.04 -11.30 2.46
CA LEU A 15 -0.47 -10.61 1.28
C LEU A 15 0.65 -9.92 0.50
N LYS A 16 1.61 -9.30 1.19
CA LYS A 16 2.79 -8.69 0.57
C LYS A 16 3.64 -9.72 -0.18
N GLN A 17 3.87 -10.90 0.38
CA GLN A 17 4.61 -11.96 -0.31
C GLN A 17 3.86 -12.47 -1.54
N ARG A 18 2.55 -12.69 -1.43
CA ARG A 18 1.69 -13.09 -2.57
C ARG A 18 1.68 -12.02 -3.66
N LEU A 19 1.61 -10.75 -3.29
CA LEU A 19 1.70 -9.65 -4.25
C LEU A 19 3.04 -9.66 -4.98
N LYS A 20 4.16 -9.83 -4.27
CA LYS A 20 5.50 -9.91 -4.87
C LYS A 20 5.61 -11.04 -5.89
N THR A 21 4.97 -12.18 -5.67
CA THR A 21 4.96 -13.31 -6.62
C THR A 21 4.15 -13.05 -7.88
N LEU A 22 3.19 -12.12 -7.84
CA LEU A 22 2.33 -11.78 -8.98
C LEU A 22 2.88 -10.62 -9.82
N LEU A 23 3.86 -9.87 -9.31
CA LEU A 23 4.49 -8.79 -10.06
C LEU A 23 5.32 -9.37 -11.21
N LYS A 24 5.22 -8.74 -12.39
CA LYS A 24 6.03 -9.09 -13.55
C LYS A 24 7.52 -8.94 -13.22
N HIS A 25 8.39 -9.67 -13.92
CA HIS A 25 9.85 -9.66 -13.70
C HIS A 25 10.53 -8.27 -13.81
N ASN A 26 9.87 -7.32 -14.47
CA ASN A 26 10.36 -5.96 -14.72
C ASN A 26 9.89 -4.97 -13.65
N ILE A 27 9.04 -5.41 -12.71
CA ILE A 27 8.57 -4.63 -11.59
C ILE A 27 9.29 -5.12 -10.34
N VAL A 28 10.15 -4.26 -9.77
CA VAL A 28 10.88 -4.57 -8.55
C VAL A 28 10.17 -3.92 -7.37
N TYR A 29 9.66 -4.76 -6.46
CA TYR A 29 9.17 -4.30 -5.17
C TYR A 29 10.35 -4.14 -4.20
N THR A 30 10.75 -2.89 -3.95
CA THR A 30 11.97 -2.57 -3.17
C THR A 30 11.79 -2.64 -1.66
N ASP A 31 10.56 -2.60 -1.15
CA ASP A 31 10.34 -2.60 0.30
C ASP A 31 10.67 -3.98 0.93
N GLY A 32 11.70 -3.96 1.79
CA GLY A 32 12.38 -5.12 2.37
C GLY A 32 13.73 -5.48 1.72
N LEU A 33 14.17 -4.78 0.66
CA LEU A 33 15.52 -4.93 0.09
C LEU A 33 16.49 -3.94 0.74
N ARG A 34 17.75 -4.35 0.85
CA ARG A 34 18.86 -3.49 1.25
C ARG A 34 19.32 -2.63 0.06
N ALA A 35 19.95 -1.50 0.36
CA ALA A 35 20.37 -0.54 -0.66
C ALA A 35 21.35 -1.15 -1.70
N ASP A 36 22.22 -2.06 -1.27
CA ASP A 36 23.14 -2.80 -2.13
C ASP A 36 22.42 -3.76 -3.08
N GLU A 37 21.35 -4.42 -2.61
CA GLU A 37 20.52 -5.29 -3.44
C GLU A 37 19.78 -4.50 -4.53
N VAL A 38 19.25 -3.31 -4.17
CA VAL A 38 18.61 -2.42 -5.15
C VAL A 38 19.62 -1.94 -6.18
N ALA A 39 20.80 -1.47 -5.76
CA ALA A 39 21.86 -1.02 -6.67
C ALA A 39 22.37 -2.13 -7.59
N SER A 40 22.48 -3.37 -7.10
CA SER A 40 22.82 -4.53 -7.93
C SER A 40 21.76 -4.78 -9.00
N ARG A 41 20.48 -4.63 -8.65
CA ARG A 41 19.36 -4.89 -9.56
C ARG A 41 19.26 -3.82 -10.66
N VAL A 42 19.48 -2.55 -10.30
CA VAL A 42 19.55 -1.43 -11.26
C VAL A 42 20.72 -1.61 -12.23
N ARG A 43 21.88 -2.08 -11.75
CA ARG A 43 23.03 -2.40 -12.62
C ARG A 43 22.75 -3.59 -13.54
N ALA A 44 22.04 -4.61 -13.03
CA ALA A 44 21.67 -5.78 -13.82
C ALA A 44 20.68 -5.47 -14.96
N SER A 45 19.89 -4.41 -14.83
CA SER A 45 18.92 -3.99 -15.86
C SER A 45 19.54 -3.26 -17.08
N GLY A 46 20.86 -3.09 -17.12
CA GLY A 46 21.60 -2.60 -18.29
C GLY A 46 21.64 -1.07 -18.41
N GLU A 47 22.02 -0.60 -19.59
CA GLU A 47 22.07 0.85 -19.89
C GLU A 47 20.67 1.39 -20.18
N PHE A 48 20.34 2.50 -19.51
CA PHE A 48 19.07 3.19 -19.69
C PHE A 48 19.29 4.51 -20.42
N LYS A 49 18.52 4.75 -21.49
CA LYS A 49 18.55 6.03 -22.21
C LYS A 49 17.77 7.14 -21.49
N HIS A 50 16.75 6.76 -20.72
CA HIS A 50 15.86 7.69 -20.01
C HIS A 50 15.50 7.11 -18.64
N ILE A 51 15.52 7.97 -17.63
CA ILE A 51 15.09 7.67 -16.26
C ILE A 51 13.93 8.63 -15.94
N ILE A 52 12.83 8.09 -15.45
CA ILE A 52 11.67 8.86 -15.03
C ILE A 52 11.46 8.57 -13.55
N GLU A 53 11.52 9.62 -12.73
CA GLU A 53 11.14 9.59 -11.33
C GLU A 53 9.78 10.25 -11.18
N ASN A 54 8.89 9.63 -10.41
CA ASN A 54 7.58 10.21 -10.10
C ASN A 54 7.35 10.15 -8.60
N ASP A 55 7.37 11.32 -7.97
CA ASP A 55 7.00 11.47 -6.57
C ASP A 55 5.57 12.02 -6.49
N LEU A 56 4.64 11.21 -5.99
CA LEU A 56 3.26 11.65 -5.81
C LEU A 56 3.17 12.42 -4.48
N ALA A 57 2.92 13.73 -4.57
CA ALA A 57 2.72 14.55 -3.40
C ALA A 57 1.45 14.15 -2.63
N GLN A 58 1.56 13.97 -1.31
CA GLN A 58 0.44 13.77 -0.38
C GLN A 58 -0.48 12.55 -0.68
N GLN A 59 0.10 11.41 -1.08
CA GLN A 59 -0.65 10.17 -1.38
C GLN A 59 -1.67 9.78 -0.29
N ASP A 60 -1.28 9.84 0.98
CA ASP A 60 -2.13 9.45 2.10
C ASP A 60 -3.37 10.37 2.24
N ARG A 61 -3.26 11.63 1.80
CA ARG A 61 -4.36 12.61 1.79
C ARG A 61 -5.24 12.47 0.54
N GLN A 62 -4.67 12.05 -0.58
CA GLN A 62 -5.38 11.85 -1.84
C GLN A 62 -6.04 10.47 -1.93
N THR A 63 -5.87 9.62 -0.92
CA THR A 63 -6.51 8.30 -0.86
C THR A 63 -8.02 8.47 -0.66
N ASP A 64 -8.77 8.32 -1.75
CA ASP A 64 -10.24 8.38 -1.75
C ASP A 64 -10.86 6.98 -1.53
N HIS A 65 -12.16 6.94 -1.22
CA HIS A 65 -12.96 5.73 -1.05
C HIS A 65 -12.78 4.73 -2.20
N GLN A 66 -12.61 5.20 -3.43
CA GLN A 66 -12.40 4.34 -4.59
C GLN A 66 -11.08 3.56 -4.51
N ILE A 67 -10.00 4.21 -4.06
CA ILE A 67 -8.69 3.57 -3.87
C ILE A 67 -8.79 2.54 -2.74
N ILE A 68 -9.46 2.89 -1.64
CA ILE A 68 -9.68 1.98 -0.52
C ILE A 68 -10.50 0.76 -0.96
N GLN A 69 -11.57 0.95 -1.74
CA GLN A 69 -12.38 -0.14 -2.28
C GLN A 69 -11.57 -1.05 -3.20
N PHE A 70 -10.74 -0.47 -4.07
CA PHE A 70 -9.84 -1.22 -4.93
C PHE A 70 -8.87 -2.06 -4.10
N GLU A 71 -8.28 -1.50 -3.05
CA GLU A 71 -7.41 -2.24 -2.13
C GLU A 71 -8.14 -3.39 -1.44
N MET A 72 -9.37 -3.17 -0.95
CA MET A 72 -10.16 -4.24 -0.33
C MET A 72 -10.43 -5.38 -1.32
N HIS A 73 -10.72 -5.03 -2.58
CA HIS A 73 -10.90 -6.01 -3.64
C HIS A 73 -9.60 -6.78 -3.91
N LEU A 74 -8.46 -6.08 -4.01
CA LEU A 74 -7.16 -6.70 -4.23
C LEU A 74 -6.78 -7.62 -3.06
N TYR A 75 -6.98 -7.22 -1.81
CA TYR A 75 -6.72 -8.07 -0.65
C TYR A 75 -7.57 -9.35 -0.67
N LYS A 76 -8.84 -9.25 -1.09
CA LYS A 76 -9.70 -10.41 -1.30
C LYS A 76 -9.14 -11.35 -2.38
N GLN A 77 -8.70 -10.81 -3.51
CA GLN A 77 -8.09 -11.58 -4.61
C GLN A 77 -6.76 -12.25 -4.20
N LEU A 78 -5.97 -11.58 -3.37
CA LEU A 78 -4.75 -12.13 -2.79
C LEU A 78 -5.02 -13.18 -1.70
N GLY A 79 -6.29 -13.46 -1.38
CA GLY A 79 -6.72 -14.54 -0.50
C GLY A 79 -6.89 -14.14 0.98
N MET A 80 -7.09 -12.85 1.28
CA MET A 80 -7.50 -12.41 2.61
C MET A 80 -8.96 -12.81 2.89
N HIS A 81 -9.24 -13.33 4.08
CA HIS A 81 -10.60 -13.71 4.49
C HIS A 81 -11.55 -12.50 4.53
N GLU A 82 -12.78 -12.65 4.02
CA GLU A 82 -13.76 -11.56 3.90
C GLU A 82 -14.05 -10.85 5.23
N GLY A 83 -14.12 -11.61 6.33
CA GLY A 83 -14.30 -11.04 7.67
C GLY A 83 -13.18 -10.07 8.07
N MET A 84 -11.93 -10.37 7.67
CA MET A 84 -10.80 -9.48 7.93
C MET A 84 -10.81 -8.25 7.02
N VAL A 85 -11.19 -8.42 5.75
CA VAL A 85 -11.35 -7.30 4.81
C VAL A 85 -12.46 -6.35 5.27
N ASN A 86 -13.60 -6.87 5.72
CA ASN A 86 -14.71 -6.07 6.23
C ASN A 86 -14.34 -5.35 7.53
N LEU A 87 -13.65 -6.04 8.45
CA LEU A 87 -13.14 -5.42 9.67
C LEU A 87 -12.17 -4.28 9.35
N TRP A 88 -11.28 -4.49 8.38
CA TRP A 88 -10.32 -3.50 7.93
C TRP A 88 -11.00 -2.31 7.24
N LYS A 89 -11.98 -2.56 6.36
CA LYS A 89 -12.81 -1.52 5.72
C LYS A 89 -13.52 -0.64 6.76
N ASN A 90 -14.03 -1.23 7.84
CA ASN A 90 -14.68 -0.47 8.92
C ASN A 90 -13.72 0.49 9.63
N CYS A 91 -12.43 0.15 9.73
CA CYS A 91 -11.41 1.03 10.29
C CYS A 91 -11.18 2.31 9.46
N HIS A 92 -11.46 2.27 8.15
CA HIS A 92 -11.33 3.43 7.26
C HIS A 92 -12.57 4.34 7.25
N HIS A 93 -13.76 3.78 7.48
CA HIS A 93 -15.04 4.53 7.45
C HIS A 93 -15.40 5.25 8.76
N HIS A 94 -15.05 4.66 9.91
CA HIS A 94 -15.49 5.18 11.21
C HIS A 94 -14.36 5.88 11.98
N TRP A 95 -13.58 6.70 11.29
CA TRP A 95 -12.45 7.37 11.93
C TRP A 95 -12.87 8.62 12.71
N ARG A 96 -12.56 8.62 14.01
CA ARG A 96 -12.72 9.75 14.93
C ARG A 96 -11.35 10.24 15.35
N TYR A 97 -11.00 11.50 15.05
CA TYR A 97 -9.80 12.12 15.59
C TYR A 97 -10.14 12.93 16.84
N LYS A 98 -9.26 12.86 17.85
CA LYS A 98 -9.34 13.62 19.08
C LYS A 98 -8.02 14.38 19.26
N ALA A 99 -8.02 15.69 19.05
CA ALA A 99 -6.94 16.60 19.40
C ALA A 99 -7.23 17.23 20.78
N ALA A 100 -6.24 17.87 21.40
CA ALA A 100 -6.39 18.46 22.74
C ALA A 100 -7.50 19.53 22.82
N THR A 101 -7.81 20.18 21.68
CA THR A 101 -8.81 21.25 21.57
C THR A 101 -9.94 20.98 20.57
N ALA A 102 -9.92 19.86 19.83
CA ALA A 102 -10.90 19.59 18.78
C ALA A 102 -11.18 18.09 18.59
N MET A 103 -12.44 17.74 18.35
CA MET A 103 -12.87 16.39 17.99
C MET A 103 -13.60 16.44 16.65
N GLY A 104 -13.35 15.47 15.78
CA GLY A 104 -14.08 15.38 14.52
C GLY A 104 -14.09 13.97 13.94
N ILE A 105 -15.04 13.74 13.04
CA ILE A 105 -15.15 12.53 12.24
C ILE A 105 -14.52 12.85 10.88
N ARG A 106 -13.62 12.00 10.40
CA ARG A 106 -13.17 12.06 9.00
C ARG A 106 -13.51 10.72 8.36
N ASP A 107 -14.06 10.77 7.16
CA ASP A 107 -14.36 9.60 6.36
C ASP A 107 -13.31 9.47 5.25
N ALA A 108 -12.94 8.23 4.90
CA ALA A 108 -11.89 7.85 3.95
C ALA A 108 -10.60 8.67 4.02
N MET A 109 -9.78 8.42 5.05
CA MET A 109 -8.41 8.90 5.06
C MET A 109 -7.45 7.78 5.47
N ARG A 110 -6.36 7.63 4.73
CA ARG A 110 -5.28 6.72 5.09
C ARG A 110 -4.54 7.26 6.31
N LEU A 111 -4.44 6.44 7.35
CA LEU A 111 -3.58 6.76 8.50
C LEU A 111 -2.12 6.55 8.12
N THR A 112 -1.33 7.60 8.27
CA THR A 112 0.12 7.54 8.08
C THR A 112 0.75 6.72 9.21
N GLY A 113 1.72 5.86 8.88
CA GLY A 113 2.45 5.05 9.86
C GLY A 113 1.76 3.76 10.33
N GLN A 114 0.70 3.29 9.65
CA GLN A 114 0.15 1.95 9.87
C GLN A 114 0.89 0.89 9.03
N ALA A 115 0.83 -0.36 9.45
CA ALA A 115 1.48 -1.48 8.75
C ALA A 115 1.02 -1.63 7.28
N THR A 116 -0.16 -1.11 6.96
CA THR A 116 -0.75 -1.10 5.61
C THR A 116 -0.38 0.09 4.76
N THR A 117 0.20 1.14 5.35
CA THR A 117 0.53 2.38 4.62
C THR A 117 1.52 2.07 3.50
N ALA A 118 2.56 1.28 3.77
CA ALA A 118 3.53 0.89 2.74
C ALA A 118 2.89 0.05 1.62
N LEU A 119 2.06 -0.94 1.96
CA LEU A 119 1.42 -1.80 0.97
C LEU A 119 0.41 -1.02 0.11
N GLY A 120 -0.43 -0.21 0.75
CA GLY A 120 -1.41 0.61 0.06
C GLY A 120 -0.75 1.64 -0.85
N ASN A 121 0.36 2.26 -0.43
CA ASN A 121 1.06 3.25 -1.25
C ASN A 121 1.67 2.58 -2.51
N VAL A 122 2.17 1.35 -2.38
CA VAL A 122 2.61 0.59 -3.55
C VAL A 122 1.45 0.26 -4.49
N ILE A 123 0.30 -0.14 -3.96
CA ILE A 123 -0.88 -0.43 -4.79
C ILE A 123 -1.35 0.82 -5.53
N THR A 124 -1.42 1.97 -4.85
CA THR A 124 -1.73 3.27 -5.46
C THR A 124 -0.74 3.62 -6.56
N ASN A 125 0.57 3.46 -6.31
CA ASN A 125 1.61 3.70 -7.32
C ASN A 125 1.43 2.82 -8.56
N LEU A 126 1.19 1.53 -8.38
CA LEU A 126 0.95 0.61 -9.50
C LEU A 126 -0.31 1.00 -10.28
N LEU A 127 -1.37 1.44 -9.59
CA LEU A 127 -2.61 1.86 -10.23
C LEU A 127 -2.44 3.14 -11.07
N VAL A 128 -1.75 4.15 -10.54
CA VAL A 128 -1.48 5.42 -11.23
C VAL A 128 -0.55 5.21 -12.42
N HIS A 129 0.50 4.40 -12.25
CA HIS A 129 1.48 4.13 -13.30
C HIS A 129 1.12 2.97 -14.22
N ARG A 130 -0.08 2.37 -14.09
CA ARG A 130 -0.50 1.20 -14.87
C ARG A 130 -0.29 1.33 -16.38
N LYS A 131 -0.48 2.54 -16.93
CA LYS A 131 -0.31 2.82 -18.37
C LYS A 131 1.15 2.91 -18.82
N LEU A 132 2.06 3.19 -17.89
CA LEU A 132 3.51 3.24 -18.15
C LEU A 132 4.16 1.85 -18.04
N ILE A 133 3.54 0.95 -17.27
CA ILE A 133 4.08 -0.39 -16.96
C ILE A 133 3.33 -1.54 -17.67
N SER A 134 2.27 -1.26 -18.46
CA SER A 134 1.44 -2.29 -19.10
C SER A 134 2.18 -3.08 -20.16
#